data_AF-A0A9P8VUE0-F1
#
_entry.id   AF-A0A9P8VUE0-F1
#
_cell.length_a   1.000
_cell.length_b   1.000
_cell.length_c   1.000
_cell.angle_alpha   90.00
_cell.angle_beta   90.00
_cell.angle_gamma   90.00
#
_symmetry.space_group_name_H-M   'P 1'
#
loop_
_entity.id
_entity.type
_entity.pdbx_description
1 polymer ?
#
loop_
_entity_poly.entity_id
_entity_poly.type
_entity_poly.pdbx_seq_one_letter_code
_entity_poly.pdbx_strand_id
1 'polypeptide(L)' 'VPPSLPREKATVAAWQDPPHLTISNAQSPTLPADTDVVVIGSRITGCSVAHTLLNHTSALTLRITMLEARAAVSGATGRN' A
#
# COMPACT_ATOMS: atom_id res chain seq x y z
N VAL A 1 18.45 1.81 18.72
CA VAL A 1 18.15 0.43 18.27
C VAL A 1 17.28 0.53 17.02
N PRO A 2 17.69 -0.04 15.88
CA PRO A 2 16.85 -0.05 14.67
C PRO A 2 15.55 -0.83 14.92
N PRO A 3 14.45 -0.51 14.22
CA PRO A 3 13.22 -1.27 14.35
C PRO A 3 13.44 -2.73 13.92
N SER A 4 12.82 -3.66 14.64
CA SER A 4 12.78 -5.07 14.22
C SER A 4 11.96 -5.24 12.95
N LEU A 5 12.20 -6.31 12.21
CA LEU A 5 11.38 -6.69 11.06
C LEU A 5 9.91 -6.92 11.46
N PRO A 6 8.96 -6.78 10.52
CA PRO A 6 7.56 -7.15 10.76
C PRO A 6 7.44 -8.60 11.25
N ARG A 7 6.56 -8.85 12.23
CA ARG A 7 6.27 -10.21 12.69
C ARG A 7 5.42 -10.95 11.65
N GLU A 8 5.74 -12.22 11.39
CA GLU A 8 5.01 -13.07 10.42
C GLU A 8 3.53 -13.23 10.77
N LYS A 9 3.20 -13.40 12.06
CA LYS A 9 1.83 -13.61 12.55
C LYS A 9 1.36 -12.43 13.41
N ALA A 10 1.33 -11.25 12.80
CA ALA A 10 0.74 -10.09 13.46
C ALA A 10 -0.78 -10.29 13.65
N THR A 11 -1.33 -9.75 14.73
CA THR A 11 -2.79 -9.73 14.96
C THR A 11 -3.47 -9.02 13.79
N VAL A 12 -4.51 -9.64 13.25
CA VAL A 12 -5.34 -9.06 12.19
C VAL A 12 -6.32 -8.08 12.82
N ALA A 13 -6.48 -6.92 12.19
CA ALA A 13 -7.46 -5.92 12.61
C ALA A 13 -8.88 -6.46 12.43
N ALA A 14 -9.76 -6.28 13.41
CA ALA A 14 -11.13 -6.79 13.34
C ALA A 14 -11.90 -6.27 12.12
N TRP A 15 -11.62 -5.04 11.66
CA TRP A 15 -12.27 -4.46 10.49
C TRP A 15 -11.71 -4.98 9.15
N GLN A 16 -10.57 -5.66 9.17
CA GLN A 16 -9.98 -6.34 8.01
C GLN A 16 -10.40 -7.82 7.93
N ASP A 17 -11.27 -8.27 8.82
CA ASP A 17 -11.80 -9.64 8.85
C ASP A 17 -13.33 -9.61 8.63
N PRO A 18 -13.84 -10.11 7.50
CA PRO A 18 -13.12 -10.83 6.45
C PRO A 18 -12.25 -9.91 5.57
N PRO A 19 -11.16 -10.43 4.97
CA PRO A 19 -10.32 -9.65 4.07
C PRO A 19 -11.08 -9.25 2.82
N HIS A 20 -10.87 -8.03 2.34
CA HIS A 20 -11.38 -7.60 1.04
C HIS A 20 -10.78 -8.47 -0.07
N LEU A 21 -11.64 -9.11 -0.87
CA LEU A 21 -11.27 -10.17 -1.81
C LEU A 21 -10.24 -9.73 -2.85
N THR A 22 -10.32 -8.48 -3.32
CA THR A 22 -9.48 -7.99 -4.42
C THR A 22 -8.36 -7.04 -4.00
N ILE A 23 -8.38 -6.52 -2.77
CA ILE A 23 -7.48 -5.43 -2.35
C ILE A 23 -6.45 -5.94 -1.33
N SER A 24 -6.87 -6.79 -0.39
CA SER A 24 -6.04 -7.15 0.77
C SER A 24 -4.68 -7.72 0.37
N ASN A 25 -4.65 -8.57 -0.66
CA ASN A 25 -3.44 -9.20 -1.19
C ASN A 25 -3.24 -8.89 -2.68
N ALA A 26 -3.70 -7.72 -3.14
CA ALA A 26 -3.53 -7.32 -4.53
C ALA A 26 -2.04 -7.29 -4.88
N GLN A 27 -1.64 -8.05 -5.91
CA GLN A 27 -0.29 -8.02 -6.45
C GLN A 27 -0.36 -7.96 -7.97
N SER A 28 0.43 -7.06 -8.56
CA SER A 28 0.65 -7.06 -10.00
C SER A 28 1.43 -8.31 -10.42
N PRO A 29 1.10 -8.96 -11.55
CA PRO A 29 1.80 -10.17 -11.99
C PRO A 29 3.27 -9.89 -12.35
N THR A 30 3.57 -8.65 -12.76
CA THR A 30 4.90 -8.14 -13.04
C THR A 30 5.04 -6.74 -12.48
N LEU A 31 6.27 -6.34 -12.17
CA LEU A 31 6.59 -4.95 -11.84
C LEU A 31 6.96 -4.19 -13.12
N PRO A 32 6.53 -2.94 -13.27
CA PRO A 32 6.97 -2.12 -14.39
C PRO A 32 8.48 -1.87 -14.31
N ALA A 33 9.15 -1.86 -15.46
CA ALA A 33 10.59 -1.59 -15.54
C ALA A 33 10.94 -0.15 -15.14
N ASP A 34 10.02 0.78 -15.42
CA ASP A 34 10.18 2.20 -15.16
C ASP A 34 8.88 2.76 -14.56
N THR A 35 9.03 3.73 -13.66
CA THR A 35 7.92 4.42 -13.01
C THR A 35 8.34 5.82 -12.62
N ASP A 36 7.43 6.78 -12.67
CA ASP A 36 7.74 8.19 -12.40
C ASP A 36 7.67 8.47 -10.89
N VAL A 37 6.78 7.78 -10.18
CA VAL A 37 6.60 7.90 -8.72
C VAL A 37 6.44 6.53 -8.08
N VAL A 38 7.28 6.24 -7.08
CA VAL A 38 7.13 5.07 -6.22
C VAL A 38 6.59 5.47 -4.85
N VAL A 39 5.45 4.90 -4.45
CA VAL A 39 4.90 5.01 -3.10
C VAL A 39 5.26 3.74 -2.31
N ILE A 40 6.05 3.91 -1.24
CA ILE A 40 6.45 2.79 -0.38
C ILE A 40 5.47 2.69 0.80
N GLY A 41 4.64 1.65 0.75
CA GLY A 41 3.64 1.32 1.75
C GLY A 41 2.23 1.80 1.40
N SER A 42 1.25 0.94 1.67
CA SER A 42 -0.18 1.14 1.38
C SER A 42 -0.97 1.68 2.58
N ARG A 43 -0.30 2.31 3.55
CA ARG A 43 -1.00 2.93 4.69
C ARG A 43 -1.73 4.19 4.25
N ILE A 44 -2.51 4.76 5.17
CA ILE A 44 -3.29 5.97 4.90
C ILE A 44 -2.50 7.06 4.19
N THR A 45 -1.26 7.35 4.61
CA THR A 45 -0.40 8.33 3.94
C THR A 45 -0.08 7.96 2.49
N GLY A 46 0.31 6.71 2.22
CA GLY A 46 0.63 6.26 0.87
C GLY A 46 -0.61 6.25 -0.03
N CYS A 47 -1.74 5.80 0.48
CA CYS A 47 -3.04 5.87 -0.20
C CYS A 47 -3.43 7.32 -0.50
N SER A 48 -3.29 8.25 0.45
CA SER A 48 -3.60 9.66 0.25
C SER A 48 -2.72 10.29 -0.82
N VAL A 49 -1.41 10.02 -0.82
CA VAL A 49 -0.49 10.51 -1.87
C VAL A 49 -0.89 9.98 -3.24
N ALA A 50 -1.11 8.67 -3.37
CA ALA A 50 -1.54 8.07 -4.64
C ALA A 50 -2.88 8.64 -5.11
N HIS A 51 -3.85 8.79 -4.19
CA HIS A 51 -5.14 9.39 -4.48
C HIS A 51 -5.01 10.83 -4.97
N THR A 52 -4.21 11.67 -4.30
CA THR A 52 -3.97 13.05 -4.73
C THR A 52 -3.35 13.10 -6.12
N LEU A 53 -2.33 12.28 -6.39
CA LEU A 53 -1.66 12.25 -7.70
C LEU A 53 -2.62 11.79 -8.81
N LEU A 54 -3.43 10.75 -8.56
CA LEU A 54 -4.41 10.25 -9.54
C LEU A 54 -5.52 11.25 -9.86
N ASN A 55 -5.79 12.22 -8.96
CA ASN A 55 -6.83 13.24 -9.14
C ASN A 55 -6.29 14.61 -9.53
N HIS A 56 -4.97 14.79 -9.65
CA HIS A 56 -4.37 16.07 -10.00
C HIS A 56 -4.09 16.15 -11.51
N THR A 57 -4.60 17.19 -12.18
CA THR A 57 -4.51 17.33 -13.65
C THR A 57 -3.07 17.28 -14.18
N SER A 58 -2.14 17.93 -13.49
CA SER A 58 -0.70 17.90 -13.85
C SER A 58 -0.01 16.56 -13.66
N ALA A 59 -0.64 15.59 -12.99
CA ALA A 59 -0.06 14.28 -12.68
C ALA A 59 -0.70 13.12 -13.47
N LEU A 60 -1.68 13.41 -14.35
CA LEU A 60 -2.42 12.38 -15.10
C LEU A 60 -1.54 11.53 -16.03
N THR A 61 -0.38 12.02 -16.44
CA THR A 61 0.57 11.31 -17.29
C THR A 61 1.60 10.50 -16.50
N LEU A 62 1.63 10.63 -15.17
CA LEU A 62 2.61 9.93 -14.33
C LEU A 62 2.23 8.47 -14.15
N ARG A 63 3.22 7.59 -14.30
CA ARG A 63 3.16 6.21 -13.84
C ARG A 63 3.46 6.16 -12.36
N ILE A 64 2.49 5.70 -11.58
CA ILE A 64 2.57 5.61 -10.13
C ILE A 64 2.60 4.14 -9.75
N THR A 65 3.62 3.71 -9.01
CA THR A 65 3.75 2.35 -8.50
C THR A 65 3.71 2.36 -6.98
N MET A 66 2.82 1.57 -6.38
CA MET A 66 2.76 1.39 -4.94
C MET A 66 3.34 0.01 -4.57
N LEU A 67 4.26 -0.02 -3.62
CA LEU A 67 4.89 -1.24 -3.11
C LEU A 67 4.50 -1.46 -1.65
N GLU A 68 3.89 -2.60 -1.34
CA GLU A 68 3.56 -3.02 0.03
C GLU A 68 4.28 -4.32 0.37
N ALA A 69 4.87 -4.38 1.57
CA ALA A 69 5.67 -5.53 2.00
C ALA A 69 4.83 -6.68 2.58
N ARG A 70 3.56 -6.42 2.91
CA ARG A 70 2.61 -7.38 3.49
C ARG A 70 1.26 -7.30 2.75
N ALA A 71 0.15 -7.27 3.48
CA ALA A 71 -1.18 -6.99 2.98
C ALA A 71 -1.50 -5.49 3.03
N ALA A 72 -2.41 -5.05 2.16
CA ALA A 72 -2.89 -3.67 2.11
C ALA A 72 -3.33 -3.20 3.50
N VAL A 73 -2.95 -1.98 3.87
CA VAL A 73 -3.31 -1.30 5.14
C VAL A 73 -3.01 -2.07 6.45
N SER A 74 -2.36 -3.25 6.42
CA SER A 74 -2.09 -4.14 7.56
C SER A 74 -1.17 -3.60 8.67
N GLY A 75 -0.57 -2.42 8.46
CA GLY A 75 0.43 -1.85 9.36
C GLY A 75 -0.17 -0.98 10.47
N ALA A 76 0.29 0.28 10.58
CA ALA A 76 -0.28 1.20 11.57
C ALA A 76 -1.77 1.49 11.30
N THR A 77 -2.16 1.64 10.02
CA THR A 77 -3.55 1.90 9.64
C THR A 77 -4.51 0.79 10.07
N GLY A 78 -4.12 -0.48 9.96
CA GLY A 78 -4.88 -1.63 10.49
C GLY A 78 -5.03 -1.62 12.01
N ARG A 79 -4.11 -0.98 12.73
CA ARG A 79 -4.06 -1.01 14.21
C ARG A 79 -4.66 0.22 14.89
N ASN A 80 -5.26 1.13 14.11
CA ASN A 80 -6.09 2.20 14.64
C ASN A 80 -7.49 1.71 15.00
#